data_AF-A0A959N9B2-F1
#
_entry.id   AF-A0A959N9B2-F1
#
_cell.length_a   1.000
_cell.length_b   1.000
_cell.length_c   1.000
_cell.angle_alpha   90.00
_cell.angle_beta   90.00
_cell.angle_gamma   90.00
#
_symmetry.space_group_name_H-M   'P 1'
#
loop_
_entity.id
_entity.type
_entity.pdbx_description
1 polymer ?
#
loop_
_entity_poly.entity_id
_entity_poly.type
_entity_poly.pdbx_seq_one_letter_code
_entity_poly.pdbx_strand_id
1 'polypeptide(L)'
;MLKQILVLIVVFTLSSFSQDKNHIKKDISKINKTYSSNWIFYNSLNSELPDVIIRSITVDNNNIKWIGTDSGIVKIEGEKWTIFDTSNSALPYNSIATIKVDNNNTKWIGLRYGGIVKYDDTNWTVYDTSNSGLPNNYIESISIDSNGIKWIGTDGGGLAKYNDT
;
A
#
# COMPACT_ATOMS: atom_id res chain seq x y z
N MET A 1 -17.07 25.46 11.46
CA MET A 1 -15.74 26.12 11.55
C MET A 1 -15.36 26.51 12.99
N LEU A 2 -16.20 27.18 13.79
CA LEU A 2 -15.81 27.57 15.16
C LEU A 2 -15.55 26.40 16.15
N LYS A 3 -16.06 25.19 15.88
CA LYS A 3 -15.79 24.00 16.73
C LYS A 3 -14.44 23.31 16.45
N GLN A 4 -13.78 23.57 15.32
CA GLN A 4 -12.47 22.98 15.00
C GLN A 4 -11.32 23.66 15.77
N ILE A 5 -11.45 24.95 16.08
CA ILE A 5 -10.43 25.70 16.84
C ILE A 5 -10.44 25.30 18.33
N LEU A 6 -11.61 24.93 18.88
CA LEU A 6 -11.73 24.56 20.30
C LEU A 6 -11.07 23.21 20.63
N VAL A 7 -11.01 22.27 19.68
CA VAL A 7 -10.38 20.95 19.88
C VAL A 7 -8.85 21.05 19.90
N LEU A 8 -8.27 21.98 19.13
CA LEU A 8 -6.82 22.18 19.08
C LEU A 8 -6.27 22.82 20.37
N ILE A 9 -7.05 23.67 21.04
CA ILE A 9 -6.64 24.37 22.28
C ILE A 9 -6.55 23.40 23.48
N VAL A 10 -7.36 22.33 23.50
CA VAL A 10 -7.31 21.32 24.59
C VAL A 10 -6.10 20.40 24.46
N VAL A 11 -5.58 20.19 23.24
CA VAL A 11 -4.41 19.32 23.00
C VAL A 11 -3.11 19.94 23.52
N PHE A 12 -2.96 21.27 23.46
CA PHE A 12 -1.76 21.97 23.95
C PHE A 12 -1.68 22.10 25.48
N THR A 13 -2.81 22.07 26.20
CA THR A 13 -2.82 22.17 27.67
C THR A 13 -2.65 20.82 28.37
N LEU A 14 -2.90 19.71 27.68
CA LEU A 14 -2.72 18.35 28.23
C LEU A 14 -1.35 17.73 27.91
N SER A 15 -0.66 18.17 26.86
CA SER A 15 0.69 17.68 26.51
C SER A 15 1.79 18.16 27.45
N SER A 16 1.52 19.15 28.31
CA SER A 16 2.48 19.67 29.29
C SER A 16 2.43 19.00 30.67
N PHE A 17 1.56 18.00 30.90
CA PHE A 17 1.34 17.47 32.26
C PHE A 17 1.30 15.95 32.45
N SER A 18 1.50 15.09 31.44
CA SER A 18 1.50 13.63 31.67
C SER A 18 2.72 12.92 31.09
N GLN A 19 3.53 12.31 31.98
CA GLN A 19 4.65 11.42 31.64
C GLN A 19 4.19 10.01 31.20
N ASP A 20 2.88 9.73 31.17
CA ASP A 20 2.37 8.38 30.93
C ASP A 20 1.75 8.22 29.53
N LYS A 21 2.55 7.68 28.60
CA LYS A 21 2.18 7.48 27.18
C LYS A 21 0.97 6.56 27.00
N ASN A 22 0.67 5.68 27.96
CA ASN A 22 -0.45 4.75 27.86
C ASN A 22 -1.81 5.43 28.12
N HIS A 23 -1.83 6.48 28.94
CA HIS A 23 -3.05 7.25 29.18
C HIS A 23 -3.44 8.09 27.96
N ILE A 24 -2.45 8.67 27.27
CA ILE A 24 -2.65 9.47 26.06
C ILE A 24 -3.28 8.64 24.93
N LYS A 25 -2.85 7.39 24.72
CA LYS A 25 -3.45 6.48 23.72
C LYS A 25 -4.93 6.19 24.01
N LYS A 26 -5.30 6.07 25.29
CA LYS A 26 -6.68 5.76 25.73
C LYS A 26 -7.62 6.95 25.58
N ASP A 27 -7.13 8.18 25.68
CA ASP A 27 -7.95 9.37 25.51
C ASP A 27 -8.11 9.78 24.04
N ILE A 28 -7.11 9.52 23.18
CA ILE A 28 -7.25 9.66 21.72
C ILE A 28 -8.29 8.68 21.15
N SER A 29 -8.34 7.44 21.65
CA SER A 29 -9.34 6.45 21.21
C SER A 29 -10.77 6.81 21.62
N LYS A 30 -10.96 7.61 22.68
CA LYS A 30 -12.26 8.15 23.08
C LYS A 30 -12.70 9.35 22.23
N ILE A 31 -11.77 10.20 21.80
CA ILE A 31 -12.08 11.38 20.96
C ILE A 31 -12.60 10.96 19.58
N ASN A 32 -12.11 9.84 19.04
CA ASN A 32 -12.60 9.27 17.78
C ASN A 32 -14.03 8.70 17.87
N LYS A 33 -14.66 8.67 19.05
CA LYS A 33 -15.92 7.95 19.29
C LYS A 33 -17.17 8.84 19.26
N THR A 34 -17.07 10.12 18.88
CA THR A 34 -18.23 11.04 18.87
C THR A 34 -18.58 11.56 17.47
N TYR A 35 -18.50 10.68 16.48
CA TYR A 35 -19.32 10.73 15.28
C TYR A 35 -19.79 9.30 15.01
N SER A 36 -21.06 9.09 14.68
CA SER A 36 -21.50 7.81 14.11
C SER A 36 -20.78 7.65 12.77
N SER A 37 -19.64 6.96 12.76
CA SER A 37 -18.85 6.83 11.55
C SER A 37 -18.63 5.37 11.23
N ASN A 38 -19.21 4.93 10.11
CA ASN A 38 -18.83 3.72 9.37
C ASN A 38 -17.41 3.83 8.77
N TRP A 39 -16.57 4.75 9.29
CA TRP A 39 -15.22 5.02 8.86
C TRP A 39 -14.25 4.57 9.93
N ILE A 40 -13.25 3.80 9.51
CA ILE A 40 -12.10 3.43 10.33
C ILE A 40 -10.89 4.05 9.63
N PHE A 41 -10.03 4.71 10.41
CA PHE A 41 -8.82 5.37 9.91
C PHE A 41 -7.58 4.65 10.41
N TYR A 42 -6.64 4.37 9.50
CA TYR A 42 -5.37 3.70 9.80
C TYR A 42 -4.19 4.61 9.44
N ASN A 43 -3.23 4.71 10.34
CA ASN A 43 -1.93 5.36 10.15
C ASN A 43 -0.84 4.61 10.94
N SER A 44 0.40 5.07 10.85
CA SER A 44 1.55 4.46 11.56
C SER A 44 1.47 4.53 13.09
N LEU A 45 0.56 5.31 13.68
CA LEU A 45 0.38 5.41 15.13
C LEU A 45 -0.64 4.40 15.68
N ASN A 46 -1.54 3.90 14.84
CA ASN A 46 -2.66 3.04 15.25
C ASN A 46 -2.75 1.72 14.46
N SER A 47 -1.77 1.43 13.61
CA SER A 47 -1.69 0.21 12.80
C SER A 47 -0.24 -0.15 12.48
N GLU A 48 -0.04 -1.29 11.84
CA GLU A 48 1.27 -1.74 11.33
C GLU A 48 1.61 -1.13 9.95
N LEU A 49 0.86 -0.12 9.51
CA LEU A 49 1.12 0.56 8.25
C LEU A 49 2.52 1.22 8.30
N PRO A 50 3.46 0.85 7.40
CA PRO A 50 4.83 1.36 7.45
C PRO A 50 4.94 2.81 6.96
N ASP A 51 3.96 3.27 6.16
CA ASP A 51 3.95 4.58 5.53
C ASP A 51 2.52 5.06 5.32
N VAL A 52 2.28 6.35 5.51
CA VAL A 52 0.98 6.99 5.30
C VAL A 52 0.73 7.37 3.84
N ILE A 53 1.75 7.30 2.99
CA ILE A 53 1.62 7.51 1.54
C ILE A 53 1.16 6.20 0.89
N ILE A 54 -0.15 6.12 0.64
CA ILE A 54 -0.78 4.99 -0.04
C ILE A 54 -0.91 5.29 -1.54
N ARG A 55 -0.32 4.45 -2.38
CA ARG A 55 -0.33 4.60 -3.85
C ARG A 55 -1.36 3.70 -4.52
N SER A 56 -1.58 2.51 -3.95
CA SER A 56 -2.44 1.50 -4.55
C SER A 56 -3.14 0.67 -3.49
N ILE A 57 -4.38 0.27 -3.77
CA ILE A 57 -5.13 -0.69 -2.97
C ILE A 57 -5.81 -1.64 -3.94
N THR A 58 -5.69 -2.94 -3.70
CA THR A 58 -6.47 -3.97 -4.40
C THR A 58 -6.92 -5.03 -3.43
N VAL A 59 -8.00 -5.73 -3.76
CA VAL A 59 -8.50 -6.88 -3.02
C VAL A 59 -8.36 -8.09 -3.94
N ASP A 60 -7.77 -9.16 -3.43
CA ASP A 60 -7.60 -10.40 -4.18
C ASP A 60 -8.84 -11.31 -4.06
N ASN A 61 -8.84 -12.44 -4.77
CA ASN A 61 -9.99 -13.36 -4.81
C ASN A 61 -10.28 -14.03 -3.46
N ASN A 62 -9.31 -14.01 -2.54
CA ASN A 62 -9.45 -14.52 -1.17
C ASN A 62 -9.84 -13.41 -0.18
N ASN A 63 -10.26 -12.23 -0.68
CA ASN A 63 -10.61 -11.06 0.11
C ASN A 63 -9.42 -10.51 0.94
N ILE A 64 -8.18 -10.78 0.52
CA ILE A 64 -6.97 -10.22 1.12
C ILE A 64 -6.73 -8.85 0.50
N LYS A 65 -6.41 -7.87 1.34
CA LYS A 65 -6.12 -6.51 0.88
C LYS A 65 -4.62 -6.40 0.66
N TRP A 66 -4.26 -5.87 -0.49
CA TRP A 66 -2.88 -5.58 -0.88
C TRP A 66 -2.74 -4.08 -1.09
N ILE A 67 -1.91 -3.45 -0.26
CA ILE A 67 -1.73 -2.00 -0.21
C ILE A 67 -0.30 -1.69 -0.63
N GLY A 68 -0.14 -0.90 -1.69
CA GLY A 68 1.14 -0.39 -2.15
C GLY A 68 1.46 0.94 -1.49
N THR A 69 2.64 1.04 -0.89
CA THR A 69 3.14 2.24 -0.22
C THR A 69 4.49 2.67 -0.77
N ASP A 70 5.01 3.83 -0.35
CA ASP A 70 6.40 4.22 -0.66
C ASP A 70 7.44 3.43 0.17
N SER A 71 6.99 2.63 1.15
CA SER A 71 7.81 1.80 2.04
C SER A 71 7.45 0.30 2.02
N GLY A 72 7.05 -0.22 0.85
CA GLY A 72 6.77 -1.64 0.62
C GLY A 72 5.29 -1.95 0.43
N ILE A 73 4.96 -3.23 0.53
CA ILE A 73 3.60 -3.76 0.38
C ILE A 73 3.05 -4.14 1.75
N VAL A 74 1.78 -3.82 2.00
CA VAL A 74 1.04 -4.34 3.15
C VAL A 74 -0.01 -5.34 2.67
N LYS A 75 0.03 -6.54 3.24
CA LYS A 75 -0.98 -7.59 3.11
C LYS A 75 -1.85 -7.59 4.36
N ILE A 76 -3.18 -7.53 4.20
CA ILE A 76 -4.12 -7.58 5.32
C ILE A 76 -5.06 -8.78 5.14
N GLU A 77 -5.00 -9.70 6.10
CA GLU A 77 -5.81 -10.92 6.20
C GLU A 77 -6.63 -10.89 7.49
N GLY A 78 -7.90 -10.47 7.39
CA GLY A 78 -8.71 -10.20 8.58
C GLY A 78 -8.08 -9.06 9.41
N GLU A 79 -7.65 -9.37 10.63
CA GLU A 79 -6.96 -8.42 11.52
C GLU A 79 -5.43 -8.50 11.43
N LYS A 80 -4.88 -9.47 10.70
CA LYS A 80 -3.44 -9.66 10.58
C LYS A 80 -2.87 -8.78 9.49
N TRP A 81 -1.81 -8.05 9.81
CA TRP A 81 -1.02 -7.26 8.88
C TRP A 81 0.30 -7.99 8.62
N THR A 82 0.81 -7.90 7.40
CA THR A 82 2.12 -8.45 7.02
C THR A 82 2.75 -7.50 6.02
N ILE A 83 4.01 -7.13 6.27
CA ILE A 83 4.71 -6.11 5.51
C ILE A 83 5.82 -6.79 4.69
N PHE A 84 5.84 -6.53 3.40
CA PHE A 84 6.91 -6.98 2.50
C PHE A 84 7.70 -5.78 2.02
N ASP A 85 9.02 -5.83 2.21
CA ASP A 85 9.98 -4.83 1.76
C ASP A 85 11.23 -5.53 1.19
N THR A 86 12.21 -4.75 0.75
CA THR A 86 13.47 -5.25 0.17
C THR A 86 14.30 -6.11 1.13
N SER A 87 14.06 -6.07 2.44
CA SER A 87 14.81 -6.81 3.44
C SER A 87 14.27 -8.23 3.70
N ASN A 88 12.99 -8.46 3.40
CA ASN A 88 12.30 -9.71 3.74
C ASN A 88 11.56 -10.36 2.56
N SER A 89 11.68 -9.80 1.37
CA SER A 89 11.04 -10.29 0.15
C SER A 89 11.98 -10.14 -1.05
N ALA A 90 11.55 -10.61 -2.22
CA ALA A 90 12.30 -10.40 -3.47
C ALA A 90 11.93 -9.09 -4.19
N LEU A 91 11.30 -8.14 -3.48
CA LEU A 91 11.08 -6.80 -4.02
C LEU A 91 12.44 -6.12 -4.26
N PRO A 92 12.71 -5.63 -5.48
CA PRO A 92 13.96 -4.91 -5.75
C PRO A 92 13.94 -3.47 -5.20
N TYR A 93 12.74 -2.89 -4.99
CA TYR A 93 12.53 -1.54 -4.45
C TYR A 93 11.33 -1.52 -3.51
N ASN A 94 11.31 -0.57 -2.57
CA ASN A 94 10.19 -0.40 -1.63
C ASN A 94 9.07 0.47 -2.18
N SER A 95 9.34 1.35 -3.15
CA SER A 95 8.32 2.28 -3.62
C SER A 95 7.40 1.62 -4.63
N ILE A 96 6.18 1.31 -4.19
CA ILE A 96 5.16 0.62 -4.97
C ILE A 96 4.24 1.65 -5.62
N ALA A 97 4.16 1.65 -6.95
CA ALA A 97 3.28 2.52 -7.70
C ALA A 97 1.87 1.93 -7.84
N THR A 98 1.77 0.63 -8.13
CA THR A 98 0.49 -0.03 -8.41
C THR A 98 0.52 -1.51 -8.07
N ILE A 99 -0.63 -2.07 -7.69
CA ILE A 99 -0.82 -3.51 -7.50
C ILE A 99 -2.13 -3.90 -8.19
N LYS A 100 -2.08 -4.91 -9.05
CA LYS A 100 -3.25 -5.53 -9.69
C LYS A 100 -3.26 -7.02 -9.44
N VAL A 101 -4.45 -7.60 -9.33
CA VAL A 101 -4.65 -9.05 -9.18
C VAL A 101 -5.26 -9.55 -10.48
N ASP A 102 -4.68 -10.59 -11.06
CA ASP A 102 -5.26 -11.26 -12.23
C ASP A 102 -6.23 -12.38 -11.85
N ASN A 103 -6.87 -12.99 -12.86
CA ASN A 103 -7.85 -14.05 -12.64
C ASN A 103 -7.28 -15.30 -11.97
N ASN A 104 -5.95 -15.50 -12.01
CA ASN A 104 -5.26 -16.59 -11.31
C ASN A 104 -4.85 -16.20 -9.89
N ASN A 105 -5.38 -15.09 -9.37
CA ASN A 105 -5.02 -14.51 -8.07
C ASN A 105 -3.54 -14.10 -7.95
N THR A 106 -2.84 -13.92 -9.09
CA THR A 106 -1.46 -13.47 -9.11
C THR A 106 -1.39 -11.96 -9.01
N LYS A 107 -0.47 -11.46 -8.17
CA LYS A 107 -0.27 -10.04 -7.93
C LYS A 107 0.77 -9.54 -8.92
N TRP A 108 0.38 -8.51 -9.67
CA TRP A 108 1.22 -7.74 -10.57
C TRP A 108 1.50 -6.40 -9.91
N ILE A 109 2.73 -6.26 -9.43
CA ILE A 109 3.20 -5.14 -8.62
C ILE A 109 4.10 -4.29 -9.50
N GLY A 110 3.71 -3.05 -9.76
CA GLY A 110 4.54 -2.07 -10.43
C GLY A 110 5.32 -1.24 -9.42
N LEU A 111 6.63 -1.16 -9.59
CA LEU A 111 7.52 -0.39 -8.72
C LEU A 111 7.95 0.90 -9.39
N ARG A 112 8.21 1.93 -8.57
CA ARG A 112 9.01 3.07 -9.02
C ARG A 112 10.47 2.62 -9.06
N TYR A 113 11.07 2.68 -10.25
CA TYR A 113 12.46 2.28 -10.54
C TYR A 113 12.79 0.78 -10.52
N GLY A 114 11.88 -0.08 -10.06
CA GLY A 114 12.14 -1.51 -9.89
C GLY A 114 11.52 -2.43 -10.94
N GLY A 115 10.86 -1.88 -11.96
CA GLY A 115 10.12 -2.67 -12.95
C GLY A 115 8.86 -3.30 -12.36
N ILE A 116 8.56 -4.53 -12.76
CA ILE A 116 7.38 -5.29 -12.34
C ILE A 116 7.80 -6.48 -11.49
N VAL A 117 7.00 -6.78 -10.48
CA VAL A 117 7.08 -8.01 -9.71
C VAL A 117 5.78 -8.79 -9.86
N LYS A 118 5.89 -10.06 -10.26
CA LYS A 118 4.81 -11.05 -10.28
C LYS A 118 4.92 -11.89 -9.00
N TYR A 119 3.83 -12.01 -8.26
CA TYR A 119 3.79 -12.77 -7.01
C TYR A 119 2.56 -13.69 -6.95
N ASP A 120 2.78 -15.00 -6.83
CA ASP A 120 1.75 -16.06 -6.88
C ASP A 120 1.40 -16.63 -5.48
N ASP A 121 1.67 -15.86 -4.41
CA ASP A 121 1.60 -16.29 -3.00
C ASP A 121 2.72 -17.25 -2.54
N THR A 122 3.59 -17.71 -3.44
CA THR A 122 4.74 -18.58 -3.13
C THR A 122 6.05 -18.00 -3.67
N ASN A 123 6.06 -17.66 -4.96
CA ASN A 123 7.21 -17.25 -5.73
C ASN A 123 7.09 -15.78 -6.13
N TRP A 124 8.25 -15.13 -6.14
CA TRP A 124 8.42 -13.79 -6.67
C TRP A 124 9.20 -13.89 -7.98
N THR A 125 8.70 -13.24 -9.03
CA THR A 125 9.41 -13.10 -10.31
C THR A 125 9.55 -11.63 -10.65
N VAL A 126 10.78 -11.19 -10.92
CA VAL A 126 11.11 -9.79 -11.19
C VAL A 126 11.34 -9.60 -12.68
N TYR A 127 10.69 -8.60 -13.25
CA TYR A 127 10.88 -8.16 -14.63
C TYR A 127 11.36 -6.71 -14.66
N ASP A 128 12.47 -6.48 -15.35
CA ASP A 128 13.04 -5.16 -15.60
C ASP A 128 13.45 -5.03 -17.08
N THR A 129 13.98 -3.87 -17.46
CA THR A 129 14.43 -3.59 -18.83
C THR A 129 15.58 -4.49 -19.30
N SER A 130 16.30 -5.15 -18.41
CA SER A 130 17.43 -6.01 -18.74
C SER A 130 17.01 -7.45 -19.07
N ASN A 131 15.87 -7.90 -18.52
CA ASN A 131 15.41 -9.28 -18.64
C ASN A 131 14.04 -9.43 -19.32
N SER A 132 13.45 -8.33 -19.78
CA SER A 132 12.09 -8.32 -20.35
C SER A 132 11.93 -7.28 -21.46
N GLY A 133 10.74 -7.25 -22.06
CA GLY A 133 10.35 -6.22 -23.03
C GLY A 133 9.85 -4.90 -22.40
N LEU A 134 10.11 -4.66 -21.10
CA LEU A 134 9.75 -3.41 -20.46
C LEU A 134 10.57 -2.24 -21.04
N PRO A 135 9.93 -1.13 -21.45
CA PRO A 135 10.64 0.01 -22.02
C PRO A 135 11.26 0.92 -20.95
N ASN A 136 10.78 0.87 -19.70
CA ASN A 136 11.35 1.58 -18.56
C ASN A 136 11.00 0.85 -17.25
N ASN A 137 11.90 0.90 -16.25
CA ASN A 137 11.72 0.33 -14.91
C ASN A 137 10.88 1.20 -13.98
N TYR A 138 10.54 2.42 -14.39
CA TYR A 138 9.59 3.25 -13.67
C TYR A 138 8.17 2.93 -14.14
N ILE A 139 7.44 2.17 -13.32
CA ILE A 139 6.06 1.79 -13.63
C ILE A 139 5.08 2.80 -13.02
N GLU A 140 4.14 3.29 -13.84
CA GLU A 140 3.09 4.21 -13.41
C GLU A 140 1.75 3.51 -13.22
N SER A 141 1.43 2.56 -14.10
CA SER A 141 0.14 1.86 -14.06
C SER A 141 0.20 0.48 -14.67
N ILE A 142 -0.69 -0.40 -14.19
CA ILE A 142 -0.94 -1.71 -14.75
C ILE A 142 -2.45 -1.83 -14.91
N SER A 143 -2.91 -2.32 -16.07
CA SER A 143 -4.28 -2.76 -16.30
C SER A 143 -4.25 -4.19 -16.85
N ILE A 144 -5.25 -4.99 -16.46
CA ILE A 144 -5.36 -6.39 -16.90
C ILE A 144 -6.67 -6.53 -17.65
N ASP A 145 -6.61 -6.93 -18.91
CA ASP A 145 -7.81 -7.13 -19.72
C ASP A 145 -8.46 -8.50 -19.49
N SER A 146 -9.63 -8.73 -20.08
CA SER A 146 -10.40 -9.96 -19.91
C SER A 146 -9.70 -11.22 -20.45
N ASN A 147 -8.70 -11.06 -21.33
CA ASN A 147 -7.89 -12.17 -21.84
C ASN A 147 -6.66 -12.42 -20.95
N GLY A 148 -6.52 -11.69 -19.84
CA GLY A 148 -5.40 -11.82 -18.92
C GLY A 148 -4.11 -11.14 -19.41
N ILE A 149 -4.18 -10.30 -20.44
CA ILE A 149 -3.04 -9.51 -20.91
C ILE A 149 -2.82 -8.33 -19.96
N LYS A 150 -1.56 -8.08 -19.63
CA LYS A 150 -1.15 -6.96 -18.77
C LYS A 150 -0.67 -5.82 -19.66
N TRP A 151 -1.34 -4.68 -19.53
CA TRP A 151 -0.99 -3.43 -20.17
C TRP A 151 -0.30 -2.54 -19.14
N ILE A 152 0.94 -2.17 -19.40
CA ILE A 152 1.85 -1.57 -18.42
C ILE A 152 2.26 -0.19 -18.93
N GLY A 153 1.82 0.86 -18.26
CA GLY A 153 2.28 2.22 -18.51
C GLY A 153 3.57 2.50 -17.76
N THR A 154 4.57 3.01 -18.46
CA THR A 154 5.87 3.39 -17.88
C THR A 154 6.12 4.89 -18.02
N ASP A 155 6.89 5.46 -17.09
CA ASP A 155 7.22 6.89 -17.14
C ASP A 155 8.17 7.17 -18.33
N GLY A 156 7.73 8.03 -19.26
CA GLY A 156 8.49 8.40 -20.47
C GLY A 156 8.78 7.28 -21.49
N GLY A 157 8.62 6.00 -21.13
CA GLY A 157 8.90 4.84 -22.00
C GLY A 157 7.70 4.33 -22.80
N GLY A 158 6.50 4.87 -22.57
CA GLY A 158 5.29 4.50 -23.27
C GLY A 158 4.56 3.30 -22.64
N LEU A 159 4.02 2.42 -23.49
CA LEU A 159 3.15 1.32 -23.09
C LEU A 159 3.79 -0.03 -23.45
N ALA A 160 3.88 -0.94 -22.48
CA ALA A 160 4.27 -2.32 -22.69
C ALA A 160 3.05 -3.26 -22.61
N LYS A 161 3.13 -4.38 -23.33
CA LYS A 161 2.17 -5.47 -23.26
C LYS A 161 2.88 -6.73 -22.81
N TYR A 162 2.36 -7.40 -21.78
CA TYR A 162 2.83 -8.70 -21.34
C TYR A 162 1.71 -9.74 -21.51
N ASN A 163 2.06 -10.87 -22.11
CA ASN A 163 1.21 -12.04 -22.25
C ASN A 163 1.96 -13.23 -21.65
N ASP A 164 1.28 -14.06 -20.86
CA ASP A 164 1.87 -15.29 -20.30
C ASP A 164 2.07 -16.39 -21.37
N THR A 165 1.74 -16.11 -22.65
CA THR A 165 1.82 -17.03 -23.81
C THR A 165 2.39 -16.37 -25.06
#